data_AF-A0A948AZU3-F1
#
_entry.id   AF-A0A948AZU3-F1
#
_cell.length_a   1.000
_cell.length_b   1.000
_cell.length_c   1.000
_cell.angle_alpha   90.00
_cell.angle_beta   90.00
_cell.angle_gamma   90.00
#
_symmetry.space_group_name_H-M   'P 1'
#
loop_
_entity.id
_entity.type
_entity.pdbx_description
1 polymer ?
#
loop_
_entity_poly.entity_id
_entity_poly.type
_entity_poly.pdbx_seq_one_letter_code
_entity_poly.pdbx_strand_id
1 'polypeptide(L)'
;EFFFFCTAHQFGFWHHAGDRYAAPMTAVLAGKVRKGSDFIVACATRAWNRNPQIFTREGLQAAGEAGWAAIFADDTGANPLPMWEEHLAILRRYAAWLRAAAVLPAGIVASANAAPASLAAFLESVAVVPGYDEDPLRKKLHLLAIILENRPEHFLRVNDPSHHRPIIDYHLQRSALRTGLVEVDDPTLRAALEDRRVVPAGVEHEIRAAVYEAVAQIVRQSGASVATVDYFFFTNRTRCPEMREPDCPACPVRDFCARRTRLFQPVFRTTAY
;
A
#
# COMPACT_ATOMS: atom_id res chain seq x y z
N GLU A 1 -13.56 -11.01 1.54
CA GLU A 1 -12.85 -11.33 0.26
C GLU A 1 -12.45 -10.04 -0.45
N PHE A 2 -13.38 -9.14 -0.75
CA PHE A 2 -13.13 -7.84 -1.41
C PHE A 2 -11.89 -7.09 -0.89
N PHE A 3 -11.79 -6.85 0.41
CA PHE A 3 -10.66 -6.12 1.01
C PHE A 3 -9.33 -6.88 0.89
N PHE A 4 -9.37 -8.21 1.05
CA PHE A 4 -8.19 -9.05 0.87
C PHE A 4 -7.68 -8.99 -0.56
N PHE A 5 -8.57 -9.07 -1.55
CA PHE A 5 -8.21 -8.91 -2.95
C PHE A 5 -7.65 -7.51 -3.23
N CYS A 6 -8.38 -6.48 -2.84
CA CYS A 6 -8.05 -5.10 -3.15
C CYS A 6 -6.70 -4.69 -2.55
N THR A 7 -6.44 -5.06 -1.30
CA THR A 7 -5.21 -4.68 -0.60
C THR A 7 -3.98 -5.43 -1.09
N ALA A 8 -4.12 -6.70 -1.51
CA ALA A 8 -3.01 -7.48 -2.09
C ALA A 8 -2.39 -6.82 -3.32
N HIS A 9 -3.19 -6.03 -4.05
CA HIS A 9 -2.77 -5.32 -5.25
C HIS A 9 -2.36 -3.86 -5.00
N GLN A 10 -2.20 -3.39 -3.76
CA GLN A 10 -1.85 -1.99 -3.50
C GLN A 10 -0.36 -1.64 -3.72
N PHE A 11 0.21 -1.94 -4.90
CA PHE A 11 1.61 -1.66 -5.25
C PHE A 11 1.78 -1.17 -6.71
N GLY A 12 3.01 -0.77 -7.08
CA GLY A 12 3.40 -0.57 -8.48
C GLY A 12 2.94 0.71 -9.18
N PHE A 13 2.51 1.74 -8.44
CA PHE A 13 1.71 2.87 -8.95
C PHE A 13 2.42 4.00 -9.72
N TRP A 14 3.44 3.71 -10.52
CA TRP A 14 4.08 4.73 -11.37
C TRP A 14 4.66 4.12 -12.64
N HIS A 15 5.10 4.98 -13.56
CA HIS A 15 5.81 4.63 -14.78
C HIS A 15 7.27 5.08 -14.71
N HIS A 16 8.13 4.39 -15.46
CA HIS A 16 9.54 4.75 -15.61
C HIS A 16 9.79 5.38 -16.98
N ALA A 17 10.80 6.24 -17.06
CA ALA A 17 11.40 6.72 -18.30
C ALA A 17 12.89 6.40 -18.23
N GLY A 18 13.29 5.29 -18.86
CA GLY A 18 14.63 4.74 -18.67
C GLY A 18 14.89 4.35 -17.21
N ASP A 19 15.97 4.88 -16.64
CA ASP A 19 16.40 4.65 -15.26
C ASP A 19 15.77 5.64 -14.27
N ARG A 20 14.67 6.32 -14.61
CA ARG A 20 14.07 7.36 -13.76
C ARG A 20 12.57 7.19 -13.56
N TYR A 21 12.08 7.72 -12.45
CA TYR A 21 10.64 7.94 -12.26
C TYR A 21 10.12 8.93 -13.30
N ALA A 22 9.06 8.55 -14.03
CA ALA A 22 8.43 9.43 -15.01
C ALA A 22 7.20 10.14 -14.43
N ALA A 23 6.18 9.36 -14.08
CA ALA A 23 4.89 9.87 -13.66
C ALA A 23 4.15 8.84 -12.80
N PRO A 24 3.26 9.25 -11.90
CA PRO A 24 2.37 8.32 -11.21
C PRO A 24 1.42 7.67 -12.22
N MET A 25 0.96 6.45 -11.92
CA MET A 25 -0.13 5.85 -12.68
C MET A 25 -1.39 6.64 -12.43
N THR A 26 -2.00 7.11 -13.51
CA THR A 26 -3.33 7.73 -13.52
C THR A 26 -4.17 7.15 -14.64
N ALA A 27 -5.45 6.91 -14.38
CA ALA A 27 -6.40 6.48 -15.39
C ALA A 27 -7.80 7.03 -15.10
N VAL A 28 -8.64 7.08 -16.12
CA VAL A 28 -10.02 7.57 -16.00
C VAL A 28 -10.94 6.39 -15.69
N LEU A 29 -11.70 6.52 -14.60
CA LEU A 29 -12.71 5.54 -14.23
C LEU A 29 -13.99 6.25 -13.79
N ALA A 30 -15.10 5.90 -14.44
CA ALA A 30 -16.40 6.57 -14.30
C ALA A 30 -16.27 8.10 -14.49
N GLY A 31 -15.54 8.52 -15.53
CA GLY A 31 -15.32 9.92 -15.88
C GLY A 31 -14.42 10.71 -14.91
N LYS A 32 -13.82 10.04 -13.91
CA LYS A 32 -12.94 10.69 -12.92
C LYS A 32 -11.51 10.17 -13.07
N VAL A 33 -10.54 11.08 -13.10
CA VAL A 33 -9.12 10.72 -13.02
C VAL A 33 -8.84 10.14 -11.63
N ARG A 34 -8.30 8.93 -11.58
CA ARG A 34 -7.87 8.23 -10.36
C ARG A 34 -6.38 7.97 -10.43
N LYS A 35 -5.70 8.04 -9.28
CA LYS A 35 -4.25 7.86 -9.17
C LYS A 35 -3.92 6.68 -8.27
N GLY A 36 -3.03 5.79 -8.72
CA GLY A 36 -2.47 4.72 -7.89
C GLY A 36 -3.53 3.87 -7.17
N SER A 37 -3.44 3.76 -5.84
CA SER A 37 -4.35 2.93 -5.03
C SER A 37 -5.82 3.37 -5.15
N ASP A 38 -6.10 4.65 -5.38
CA ASP A 38 -7.46 5.14 -5.57
C ASP A 38 -8.10 4.55 -6.84
N PHE A 39 -7.30 4.24 -7.88
CA PHE A 39 -7.78 3.58 -9.09
C PHE A 39 -8.13 2.10 -8.81
N ILE A 40 -7.28 1.39 -8.07
CA ILE A 40 -7.53 -0.01 -7.70
C ILE A 40 -8.80 -0.15 -6.85
N VAL A 41 -8.95 0.69 -5.83
CA VAL A 41 -10.16 0.68 -4.97
C VAL A 41 -11.40 0.97 -5.80
N ALA A 42 -11.34 1.94 -6.71
CA ALA A 42 -12.48 2.28 -7.56
C ALA A 42 -12.80 1.16 -8.57
N CYS A 43 -11.80 0.51 -9.16
CA CYS A 43 -11.95 -0.66 -10.03
C CYS A 43 -12.60 -1.84 -9.30
N ALA A 44 -12.07 -2.20 -8.12
CA ALA A 44 -12.61 -3.27 -7.31
C ALA A 44 -14.06 -2.95 -6.90
N THR A 45 -14.34 -1.72 -6.48
CA THR A 45 -15.70 -1.28 -6.11
C THR A 45 -16.67 -1.37 -7.29
N ARG A 46 -16.25 -0.96 -8.49
CA ARG A 46 -17.05 -1.11 -9.71
C ARG A 46 -17.34 -2.58 -9.99
N ALA A 47 -16.34 -3.46 -9.87
CA ALA A 47 -16.52 -4.89 -10.07
C ALA A 47 -17.49 -5.49 -9.03
N TRP A 48 -17.35 -5.12 -7.76
CA TRP A 48 -18.26 -5.50 -6.68
C TRP A 48 -19.70 -5.07 -6.97
N ASN A 49 -19.91 -3.81 -7.35
CA ASN A 49 -21.24 -3.28 -7.63
C ASN A 49 -21.92 -3.95 -8.83
N ARG A 50 -21.14 -4.43 -9.80
CA ARG A 50 -21.66 -5.19 -10.96
C ARG A 50 -21.97 -6.64 -10.59
N ASN A 51 -21.07 -7.27 -9.84
CA ASN A 51 -21.22 -8.65 -9.40
C ASN A 51 -20.43 -8.85 -8.10
N PRO A 52 -21.08 -8.82 -6.92
CA PRO A 52 -20.38 -9.06 -5.65
C PRO A 52 -19.71 -10.43 -5.58
N GLN A 53 -20.22 -11.42 -6.33
CA GLN A 53 -19.66 -12.76 -6.37
C GLN A 53 -18.29 -12.82 -7.08
N ILE A 54 -17.86 -11.77 -7.79
CA ILE A 54 -16.59 -11.79 -8.54
C ILE A 54 -15.37 -12.09 -7.65
N PHE A 55 -15.43 -11.74 -6.36
CA PHE A 55 -14.33 -11.95 -5.42
C PHE A 55 -14.45 -13.24 -4.59
N THR A 56 -15.52 -14.02 -4.77
CA THR A 56 -15.61 -15.34 -4.13
C THR A 56 -14.64 -16.31 -4.79
N ARG A 57 -14.42 -17.46 -4.14
CA ARG A 57 -13.64 -18.57 -4.70
C ARG A 57 -14.14 -18.93 -6.11
N GLU A 58 -15.45 -19.14 -6.23
CA GLU A 58 -16.10 -19.56 -7.47
C GLU A 58 -16.03 -18.43 -8.51
N GLY A 59 -16.27 -17.19 -8.09
CA GLY A 59 -16.23 -16.04 -8.99
C GLY A 59 -14.85 -15.77 -9.57
N LEU A 60 -13.80 -15.75 -8.75
CA LEU A 60 -12.43 -15.56 -9.23
C LEU A 60 -11.99 -16.73 -10.11
N GLN A 61 -12.39 -17.95 -9.79
CA GLN A 61 -12.07 -19.12 -10.62
C GLN A 61 -12.76 -19.04 -11.99
N ALA A 62 -14.04 -18.69 -12.03
CA ALA A 62 -14.81 -18.58 -13.27
C ALA A 62 -14.35 -17.41 -14.15
N ALA A 63 -13.89 -16.31 -13.54
CA ALA A 63 -13.43 -15.13 -14.26
C ALA A 63 -12.19 -15.41 -15.15
N GLY A 64 -11.24 -16.22 -14.64
CA GLY A 64 -9.96 -16.45 -15.31
C GLY A 64 -9.16 -15.16 -15.55
N GLU A 65 -8.05 -15.27 -16.28
CA GLU A 65 -7.13 -14.13 -16.48
C GLU A 65 -7.77 -12.95 -17.20
N ALA A 66 -8.61 -13.21 -18.20
CA ALA A 66 -9.36 -12.18 -18.92
C ALA A 66 -10.33 -11.44 -17.98
N GLY A 67 -11.06 -12.17 -17.13
CA GLY A 67 -11.93 -11.57 -16.15
C GLY A 67 -11.17 -10.80 -15.06
N TRP A 68 -10.00 -11.29 -14.63
CA TRP A 68 -9.16 -10.57 -13.67
C TRP A 68 -8.60 -9.28 -14.25
N ALA A 69 -8.14 -9.28 -15.51
CA ALA A 69 -7.72 -8.07 -16.21
C ALA A 69 -8.88 -7.07 -16.32
N ALA A 70 -10.10 -7.55 -16.59
CA ALA A 70 -11.30 -6.71 -16.70
C ALA A 70 -11.69 -6.03 -15.37
N ILE A 71 -11.31 -6.58 -14.21
CA ILE A 71 -11.51 -5.89 -12.92
C ILE A 71 -10.77 -4.54 -12.94
N PHE A 72 -9.55 -4.51 -13.48
CA PHE A 72 -8.65 -3.35 -13.50
C PHE A 72 -8.74 -2.50 -14.78
N ALA A 73 -9.72 -2.76 -15.65
CA ALA A 73 -9.91 -1.98 -16.87
C ALA A 73 -10.36 -0.55 -16.56
N ASP A 74 -9.80 0.45 -17.23
CA ASP A 74 -10.26 1.83 -17.21
C ASP A 74 -11.55 2.00 -18.07
N ASP A 75 -11.98 3.25 -18.27
CA ASP A 75 -13.18 3.54 -19.08
C ASP A 75 -13.02 3.21 -20.58
N THR A 76 -11.79 3.04 -21.07
CA THR A 76 -11.51 2.61 -22.45
C THR A 76 -11.52 1.09 -22.61
N GLY A 77 -11.55 0.36 -21.49
CA GLY A 77 -11.40 -1.09 -21.45
C GLY A 77 -9.94 -1.56 -21.34
N ALA A 78 -8.97 -0.65 -21.31
CA ALA A 78 -7.55 -0.98 -21.15
C ALA A 78 -7.20 -1.17 -19.67
N ASN A 79 -6.26 -2.06 -19.35
CA ASN A 79 -5.69 -2.15 -18.01
C ASN A 79 -4.45 -1.25 -17.91
N PRO A 80 -4.49 -0.15 -17.14
CA PRO A 80 -3.41 0.84 -17.09
C PRO A 80 -2.36 0.50 -16.02
N LEU A 81 -2.51 -0.61 -15.28
CA LEU A 81 -1.61 -0.94 -14.18
C LEU A 81 -0.18 -1.20 -14.70
N PRO A 82 0.83 -0.47 -14.19
CA PRO A 82 2.21 -0.90 -14.29
C PRO A 82 2.38 -2.22 -13.56
N MET A 83 3.46 -2.94 -13.85
CA MET A 83 3.75 -4.23 -13.21
C MET A 83 2.62 -5.26 -13.36
N TRP A 84 1.89 -5.22 -14.49
CA TRP A 84 0.74 -6.08 -14.68
C TRP A 84 1.10 -7.57 -14.59
N GLU A 85 2.29 -7.96 -15.04
CA GLU A 85 2.77 -9.34 -14.92
C GLU A 85 2.86 -9.78 -13.45
N GLU A 86 3.34 -8.91 -12.56
CA GLU A 86 3.42 -9.16 -11.13
C GLU A 86 2.04 -9.15 -10.46
N HIS A 87 1.14 -8.24 -10.86
CA HIS A 87 -0.26 -8.29 -10.44
C HIS A 87 -0.92 -9.61 -10.84
N LEU A 88 -0.71 -10.06 -12.07
CA LEU A 88 -1.24 -11.31 -12.59
C LEU A 88 -0.63 -12.53 -11.90
N ALA A 89 0.66 -12.50 -11.56
CA ALA A 89 1.32 -13.54 -10.77
C ALA A 89 0.68 -13.66 -9.37
N ILE A 90 0.45 -12.53 -8.69
CA ILE A 90 -0.26 -12.51 -7.40
C ILE A 90 -1.70 -13.03 -7.56
N LEU A 91 -2.43 -12.61 -8.61
CA LEU A 91 -3.79 -13.10 -8.89
C LEU A 91 -3.83 -14.63 -9.06
N ARG A 92 -2.92 -15.18 -9.86
CA ARG A 92 -2.82 -16.64 -10.08
C ARG A 92 -2.60 -17.37 -8.76
N ARG A 93 -1.65 -16.90 -7.95
CA ARG A 93 -1.35 -17.47 -6.62
C ARG A 93 -2.53 -17.33 -5.66
N TYR A 94 -3.15 -16.15 -5.60
CA TYR A 94 -4.28 -15.85 -4.72
C TYR A 94 -5.52 -16.68 -5.09
N ALA A 95 -5.83 -16.81 -6.39
CA ALA A 95 -6.91 -17.65 -6.86
C ALA A 95 -6.65 -19.14 -6.58
N ALA A 96 -5.41 -19.60 -6.75
CA ALA A 96 -5.02 -20.97 -6.38
C ALA A 96 -5.14 -21.22 -4.87
N TRP A 97 -4.68 -20.28 -4.06
CA TRP A 97 -4.84 -20.31 -2.61
C TRP A 97 -6.31 -20.36 -2.22
N LEU A 98 -7.16 -19.49 -2.76
CA LEU A 98 -8.60 -19.49 -2.47
C LEU A 98 -9.26 -20.84 -2.77
N ARG A 99 -8.90 -21.49 -3.89
CA ARG A 99 -9.42 -22.82 -4.25
C ARG A 99 -9.04 -23.89 -3.23
N ALA A 100 -7.81 -23.85 -2.72
CA ALA A 100 -7.30 -24.85 -1.78
C ALA A 100 -7.59 -24.53 -0.31
N ALA A 101 -7.94 -23.28 0.03
CA ALA A 101 -8.06 -22.82 1.40
C ALA A 101 -9.19 -23.54 2.17
N ALA A 102 -8.88 -24.09 3.34
CA ALA A 102 -9.91 -24.58 4.26
C ALA A 102 -10.70 -23.43 4.90
N VAL A 103 -10.04 -22.29 5.13
CA VAL A 103 -10.62 -21.09 5.75
C VAL A 103 -10.53 -19.93 4.77
N LEU A 104 -11.69 -19.37 4.41
CA LEU A 104 -11.80 -18.19 3.54
C LEU A 104 -11.52 -16.89 4.32
N PRO A 105 -11.27 -15.75 3.64
CA PRO A 105 -11.02 -14.47 4.30
C PRO A 105 -12.01 -14.09 5.40
N ALA A 106 -13.32 -14.30 5.21
CA ALA A 106 -14.31 -14.06 6.26
C ALA A 106 -14.12 -14.97 7.49
N GLY A 107 -13.74 -16.23 7.25
CA GLY A 107 -13.40 -17.19 8.31
C GLY A 107 -12.12 -16.79 9.07
N ILE A 108 -11.09 -16.28 8.38
CA ILE A 108 -9.87 -15.76 9.01
C ILE A 108 -10.22 -14.64 10.00
N VAL A 109 -11.05 -13.69 9.57
CA VAL A 109 -11.50 -12.58 10.42
C VAL A 109 -12.33 -13.08 11.61
N ALA A 110 -13.24 -14.03 11.39
CA ALA A 110 -14.05 -14.61 12.46
C ALA A 110 -13.19 -15.34 13.51
N SER A 111 -12.23 -16.16 13.07
CA SER A 111 -11.29 -16.85 13.96
C SER A 111 -10.41 -15.87 14.74
N ALA A 112 -9.89 -14.83 14.07
CA ALA A 112 -9.11 -13.79 14.72
C ALA A 112 -9.91 -13.05 15.81
N ASN A 113 -11.15 -12.68 15.52
CA ASN A 113 -12.04 -12.02 16.48
C ASN A 113 -12.40 -12.88 17.70
N ALA A 114 -12.29 -14.21 17.59
CA ALA A 114 -12.51 -15.14 18.69
C ALA A 114 -11.22 -15.46 19.48
N ALA A 115 -10.06 -15.04 18.97
CA ALA A 115 -8.78 -15.30 19.61
C ALA A 115 -8.53 -14.34 20.80
N PRO A 116 -7.76 -14.76 21.81
CA PRO A 116 -7.37 -13.89 22.93
C PRO A 116 -6.58 -12.64 22.48
N ALA A 117 -5.73 -12.78 21.46
CA ALA A 117 -4.96 -11.70 20.83
C ALA A 117 -5.37 -11.60 19.36
N SER A 118 -6.41 -10.81 19.11
CA SER A 118 -7.14 -10.76 17.83
C SER A 118 -6.29 -10.30 16.65
N LEU A 119 -5.50 -9.24 16.82
CA LEU A 119 -4.61 -8.70 15.80
C LEU A 119 -3.48 -9.69 15.57
N ALA A 120 -2.79 -10.16 16.61
CA ALA A 120 -1.74 -11.17 16.44
C ALA A 120 -2.22 -12.39 15.62
N ALA A 121 -3.36 -12.97 15.97
CA ALA A 121 -3.96 -14.10 15.27
C ALA A 121 -4.34 -13.78 13.82
N PHE A 122 -4.88 -12.57 13.57
CA PHE A 122 -5.16 -12.09 12.22
C PHE A 122 -3.87 -11.98 11.40
N LEU A 123 -2.84 -11.32 11.94
CA LEU A 123 -1.58 -11.09 11.24
C LEU A 123 -0.88 -12.42 10.88
N GLU A 124 -0.89 -13.39 11.79
CA GLU A 124 -0.33 -14.73 11.55
C GLU A 124 -1.09 -15.47 10.44
N SER A 125 -2.42 -15.45 10.49
CA SER A 125 -3.27 -16.14 9.51
C SER A 125 -3.14 -15.54 8.10
N VAL A 126 -2.97 -14.22 8.00
CA VAL A 126 -2.84 -13.52 6.70
C VAL A 126 -1.42 -13.61 6.14
N ALA A 127 -0.39 -13.85 6.97
CA ALA A 127 1.00 -13.88 6.53
C ALA A 127 1.33 -14.96 5.48
N VAL A 128 0.46 -15.95 5.29
CA VAL A 128 0.60 -17.01 4.27
C VAL A 128 -0.27 -16.79 3.03
N VAL A 129 -1.05 -15.71 3.00
CA VAL A 129 -1.95 -15.39 1.88
C VAL A 129 -1.14 -14.70 0.78
N PRO A 130 -1.19 -15.19 -0.49
CA PRO A 130 -0.43 -14.57 -1.56
C PRO A 130 -0.72 -13.08 -1.73
N GLY A 131 0.35 -12.29 -1.83
CA GLY A 131 0.26 -10.82 -1.87
C GLY A 131 0.32 -10.15 -0.50
N TYR A 132 0.48 -10.94 0.57
CA TYR A 132 0.80 -10.49 1.93
C TYR A 132 2.07 -11.14 2.47
N ASP A 133 2.58 -12.17 1.79
CA ASP A 133 3.62 -13.08 2.25
C ASP A 133 5.04 -12.65 1.84
N GLU A 134 5.15 -11.67 0.94
CA GLU A 134 6.43 -11.25 0.35
C GLU A 134 7.17 -10.16 1.14
N ASP A 135 6.46 -9.36 1.95
CA ASP A 135 7.01 -8.14 2.52
C ASP A 135 7.56 -8.37 3.95
N PRO A 136 8.87 -8.20 4.19
CA PRO A 136 9.44 -8.34 5.53
C PRO A 136 8.87 -7.34 6.54
N LEU A 137 8.43 -6.15 6.09
CA LEU A 137 7.79 -5.16 6.96
C LEU A 137 6.27 -5.33 7.03
N ARG A 138 5.70 -6.30 6.31
CA ARG A 138 4.28 -6.67 6.35
C ARG A 138 3.33 -5.49 6.12
N LYS A 139 3.71 -4.53 5.26
CA LYS A 139 2.98 -3.28 5.01
C LYS A 139 1.53 -3.54 4.57
N LYS A 140 1.32 -4.37 3.54
CA LYS A 140 -0.04 -4.65 3.04
C LYS A 140 -0.89 -5.41 4.06
N LEU A 141 -0.23 -6.24 4.86
CA LEU A 141 -0.87 -7.05 5.89
C LEU A 141 -1.36 -6.17 7.05
N HIS A 142 -0.54 -5.24 7.55
CA HIS A 142 -0.96 -4.24 8.53
C HIS A 142 -1.98 -3.25 7.95
N LEU A 143 -1.82 -2.83 6.69
CA LEU A 143 -2.80 -1.99 6.01
C LEU A 143 -4.18 -2.67 5.93
N LEU A 144 -4.23 -3.97 5.61
CA LEU A 144 -5.47 -4.72 5.60
C LEU A 144 -6.11 -4.76 7.00
N ALA A 145 -5.32 -4.99 8.05
CA ALA A 145 -5.82 -4.99 9.43
C ALA A 145 -6.46 -3.64 9.79
N ILE A 146 -5.76 -2.53 9.52
CA ILE A 146 -6.27 -1.17 9.78
C ILE A 146 -7.54 -0.89 8.98
N ILE A 147 -7.60 -1.28 7.70
CA ILE A 147 -8.80 -1.13 6.87
C ILE A 147 -9.98 -1.85 7.53
N LEU A 148 -9.82 -3.11 7.91
CA LEU A 148 -10.90 -3.92 8.48
C LEU A 148 -11.32 -3.45 9.88
N GLU A 149 -10.38 -2.95 10.68
CA GLU A 149 -10.59 -2.41 12.02
C GLU A 149 -11.35 -1.08 12.00
N ASN A 150 -11.00 -0.17 11.08
CA ASN A 150 -11.51 1.21 11.05
C ASN A 150 -12.69 1.41 10.09
N ARG A 151 -13.26 0.34 9.55
CA ARG A 151 -14.55 0.38 8.86
C ARG A 151 -15.70 0.59 9.85
N PRO A 152 -16.82 1.21 9.45
CA PRO A 152 -18.02 1.32 10.29
C PRO A 152 -18.53 -0.04 10.81
N GLU A 153 -18.36 -1.10 10.03
CA GLU A 153 -18.75 -2.46 10.39
C GLU A 153 -17.81 -3.11 11.42
N HIS A 154 -16.60 -2.57 11.62
CA HIS A 154 -15.56 -3.13 12.49
C HIS A 154 -15.35 -4.63 12.27
N PHE A 155 -15.11 -5.04 11.01
CA PHE A 155 -14.96 -6.44 10.63
C PHE A 155 -13.90 -7.15 11.50
N LEU A 156 -12.76 -6.50 11.72
CA LEU A 156 -11.75 -6.94 12.68
C LEU A 156 -11.91 -6.13 13.99
N ARG A 157 -12.06 -6.82 15.12
CA ARG A 157 -12.26 -6.22 16.45
C ARG A 157 -10.98 -6.40 17.26
N VAL A 158 -10.08 -5.43 17.15
CA VAL A 158 -8.75 -5.48 17.75
C VAL A 158 -8.83 -5.30 19.28
N ASN A 159 -8.25 -6.24 20.03
CA ASN A 159 -8.12 -6.21 21.49
C ASN A 159 -6.66 -6.11 21.99
N ASP A 160 -5.70 -6.16 21.07
CA ASP A 160 -4.26 -6.19 21.30
C ASP A 160 -3.53 -5.22 20.34
N PRO A 161 -3.85 -3.91 20.36
CA PRO A 161 -3.39 -2.93 19.35
C PRO A 161 -1.87 -2.71 19.34
N SER A 162 -1.16 -3.17 20.39
CA SER A 162 0.31 -3.14 20.46
C SER A 162 0.99 -4.04 19.42
N HIS A 163 0.26 -4.95 18.76
CA HIS A 163 0.77 -5.75 17.66
C HIS A 163 0.83 -4.99 16.33
N HIS A 164 0.22 -3.81 16.21
CA HIS A 164 0.39 -2.98 15.00
C HIS A 164 1.85 -2.60 14.81
N ARG A 165 2.25 -2.49 13.54
CA ARG A 165 3.58 -2.05 13.11
C ARG A 165 3.45 -0.94 12.07
N PRO A 166 4.43 -0.02 11.96
CA PRO A 166 4.43 1.03 10.95
C PRO A 166 4.19 0.52 9.53
N ILE A 167 3.29 1.18 8.80
CA ILE A 167 2.96 0.89 7.40
C ILE A 167 3.83 1.78 6.52
N ILE A 168 4.94 1.25 6.01
CA ILE A 168 5.91 2.05 5.25
C ILE A 168 5.67 1.93 3.76
N ASP A 169 4.97 2.91 3.20
CA ASP A 169 4.81 3.11 1.76
C ASP A 169 5.82 4.14 1.21
N TYR A 170 5.85 4.31 -0.11
CA TYR A 170 6.76 5.26 -0.75
C TYR A 170 6.38 6.73 -0.53
N HIS A 171 5.13 7.05 -0.18
CA HIS A 171 4.72 8.42 0.15
C HIS A 171 5.29 8.85 1.50
N LEU A 172 5.30 7.94 2.47
CA LEU A 172 5.89 8.10 3.78
C LEU A 172 7.41 8.18 3.69
N GLN A 173 8.05 7.33 2.88
CA GLN A 173 9.50 7.47 2.62
C GLN A 173 9.86 8.85 2.07
N ARG A 174 9.12 9.33 1.05
CA ARG A 174 9.31 10.71 0.54
C ARG A 174 9.09 11.76 1.62
N SER A 175 8.03 11.62 2.42
CA SER A 175 7.73 12.58 3.49
C SER A 175 8.85 12.62 4.52
N ALA A 176 9.33 11.47 4.98
CA ALA A 176 10.39 11.37 5.97
C ALA A 176 11.71 12.00 5.49
N LEU A 177 12.10 11.74 4.23
CA LEU A 177 13.28 12.36 3.62
C LEU A 177 13.14 13.89 3.53
N ARG A 178 11.96 14.38 3.10
CA ARG A 178 11.70 15.81 2.92
C ARG A 178 11.62 16.57 4.23
N THR A 179 11.06 15.96 5.27
CA THR A 179 10.93 16.57 6.60
C THR A 179 12.23 16.53 7.38
N GLY A 180 13.19 15.67 7.00
CA GLY A 180 14.41 15.42 7.77
C GLY A 180 14.20 14.42 8.91
N LEU A 181 13.09 13.67 8.88
CA LEU A 181 12.89 12.55 9.81
C LEU A 181 13.87 11.40 9.52
N VAL A 182 14.28 11.27 8.25
CA VAL A 182 15.38 10.42 7.80
C VAL A 182 16.33 11.26 6.97
N GLU A 183 17.63 11.06 7.17
CA GLU A 183 18.70 11.80 6.50
C GLU A 183 19.51 10.87 5.58
N VAL A 184 20.10 11.47 4.55
CA VAL A 184 20.96 10.77 3.59
C VAL A 184 22.27 11.53 3.52
N ASP A 185 23.30 10.95 4.14
CA ASP A 185 24.63 11.56 4.25
C ASP A 185 25.49 11.31 3.02
N ASP A 186 25.27 10.21 2.29
CA ASP A 186 25.96 9.93 1.04
C ASP A 186 25.49 10.92 -0.05
N PRO A 187 26.37 11.82 -0.54
CA PRO A 187 26.01 12.82 -1.54
C PRO A 187 25.62 12.20 -2.90
N THR A 188 26.18 11.03 -3.24
CA THR A 188 25.87 10.30 -4.47
C THR A 188 24.46 9.74 -4.42
N LEU A 189 24.10 9.08 -3.31
CA LEU A 189 22.74 8.59 -3.09
C LEU A 189 21.75 9.76 -3.05
N ARG A 190 22.09 10.83 -2.32
CA ARG A 190 21.27 12.04 -2.27
C ARG A 190 20.97 12.57 -3.67
N ALA A 191 22.00 12.74 -4.50
CA ALA A 191 21.84 13.18 -5.88
C ALA A 191 20.95 12.22 -6.69
N ALA A 192 21.10 10.90 -6.51
CA ALA A 192 20.25 9.91 -7.18
C ALA A 192 18.77 10.05 -6.79
N LEU A 193 18.46 10.30 -5.51
CA LEU A 193 17.10 10.52 -5.03
C LEU A 193 16.51 11.83 -5.57
N GLU A 194 17.28 12.93 -5.58
CA GLU A 194 16.83 14.21 -6.15
C GLU A 194 16.54 14.09 -7.65
N ASP A 195 17.38 13.33 -8.36
CA ASP A 195 17.25 13.03 -9.78
C ASP A 195 16.18 11.97 -10.11
N ARG A 196 15.57 11.39 -9.07
CA ARG A 196 14.57 10.32 -9.16
C ARG A 196 15.05 9.11 -9.95
N ARG A 197 16.34 8.78 -9.84
CA ARG A 197 16.94 7.62 -10.47
C ARG A 197 16.51 6.34 -9.76
N VAL A 198 16.42 5.25 -10.52
CA VAL A 198 16.23 3.90 -10.01
C VAL A 198 17.39 3.57 -9.08
N VAL A 199 17.07 3.04 -7.92
CA VAL A 199 18.06 2.65 -6.91
C VAL A 199 18.08 1.12 -6.72
N PRO A 200 19.21 0.54 -6.29
CA PRO A 200 19.27 -0.87 -5.93
C PRO A 200 18.33 -1.23 -4.77
N ALA A 201 17.93 -2.49 -4.70
CA ALA A 201 17.05 -3.00 -3.63
C ALA A 201 17.60 -2.74 -2.21
N GLY A 202 18.92 -2.85 -2.01
CA GLY A 202 19.55 -2.58 -0.72
C GLY A 202 19.35 -1.14 -0.24
N VAL A 203 19.49 -0.17 -1.15
CA VAL A 203 19.26 1.25 -0.86
C VAL A 203 17.81 1.51 -0.46
N GLU A 204 16.87 0.90 -1.20
CA GLU A 204 15.46 0.99 -0.85
C GLU A 204 15.18 0.41 0.54
N HIS A 205 15.73 -0.77 0.82
CA HIS A 205 15.57 -1.46 2.08
C HIS A 205 16.11 -0.64 3.26
N GLU A 206 17.31 -0.06 3.13
CA GLU A 206 17.93 0.78 4.16
C GLU A 206 17.08 2.01 4.48
N ILE A 207 16.63 2.73 3.45
CA ILE A 207 15.77 3.91 3.63
C ILE A 207 14.43 3.48 4.25
N ARG A 208 13.81 2.42 3.75
CA ARG A 208 12.53 1.91 4.26
C ARG A 208 12.64 1.48 5.72
N ALA A 209 13.73 0.83 6.13
CA ALA A 209 14.00 0.44 7.50
C ALA A 209 14.25 1.66 8.42
N ALA A 210 15.02 2.66 7.96
CA ALA A 210 15.22 3.89 8.72
C ALA A 210 13.89 4.64 8.96
N VAL A 211 13.02 4.68 7.93
CA VAL A 211 11.68 5.27 8.05
C VAL A 211 10.80 4.46 9.00
N TYR A 212 10.87 3.13 8.95
CA TYR A 212 10.17 2.25 9.89
C TYR A 212 10.53 2.58 11.34
N GLU A 213 11.82 2.66 11.66
CA GLU A 213 12.28 2.96 13.01
C GLU A 213 11.89 4.37 13.47
N ALA A 214 12.01 5.36 12.59
CA ALA A 214 11.62 6.73 12.89
C ALA A 214 10.11 6.84 13.18
N VAL A 215 9.27 6.15 12.41
CA VAL A 215 7.81 6.14 12.64
C VAL A 215 7.45 5.35 13.89
N ALA A 216 8.16 4.25 14.17
CA ALA A 216 7.99 3.52 15.42
C ALA A 216 8.33 4.41 16.64
N GLN A 217 9.34 5.27 16.54
CA GLN A 217 9.66 6.27 17.56
C GLN A 217 8.54 7.31 17.71
N ILE A 218 7.99 7.84 16.60
CA ILE A 218 6.86 8.78 16.64
C ILE A 218 5.66 8.17 17.37
N VAL A 219 5.29 6.93 17.04
CA VAL A 219 4.20 6.20 17.71
C VAL A 219 4.46 6.09 19.21
N ARG A 220 5.65 5.66 19.62
CA ARG A 220 6.02 5.53 21.03
C ARG A 220 6.01 6.86 21.79
N GLN A 221 6.57 7.91 21.19
CA GLN A 221 6.73 9.21 21.86
C GLN A 221 5.43 10.02 21.92
N SER A 222 4.60 9.93 20.87
CA SER A 222 3.32 10.64 20.83
C SER A 222 2.20 9.94 21.59
N GLY A 223 2.31 8.63 21.82
CA GLY A 223 1.22 7.80 22.32
C GLY A 223 0.06 7.62 21.33
N ALA A 224 0.20 8.12 20.09
CA ALA A 224 -0.81 7.95 19.06
C ALA A 224 -0.82 6.51 18.53
N SER A 225 -1.98 6.04 18.07
CA SER A 225 -2.07 4.74 17.39
C SER A 225 -1.33 4.75 16.05
N VAL A 226 -0.89 3.58 15.60
CA VAL A 226 -0.30 3.40 14.27
C VAL A 226 -1.24 3.90 13.17
N ALA A 227 -2.55 3.64 13.29
CA ALA A 227 -3.56 4.10 12.33
C ALA A 227 -3.63 5.63 12.23
N THR A 228 -3.55 6.34 13.36
CA THR A 228 -3.52 7.81 13.38
C THR A 228 -2.27 8.36 12.70
N VAL A 229 -1.10 7.78 12.99
CA VAL A 229 0.18 8.20 12.39
C VAL A 229 0.20 7.90 10.89
N ASP A 230 -0.26 6.72 10.47
CA ASP A 230 -0.39 6.34 9.06
C ASP A 230 -1.31 7.31 8.31
N TYR A 231 -2.52 7.56 8.83
CA TYR A 231 -3.48 8.48 8.23
C TYR A 231 -2.92 9.90 8.10
N PHE A 232 -2.18 10.38 9.10
CA PHE A 232 -1.52 11.67 9.07
C PHE A 232 -0.56 11.79 7.88
N PHE A 233 0.37 10.84 7.73
CA PHE A 233 1.34 10.87 6.63
C PHE A 233 0.69 10.59 5.26
N PHE A 234 -0.28 9.68 5.22
CA PHE A 234 -1.03 9.36 4.01
C PHE A 234 -1.78 10.58 3.46
N THR A 235 -2.44 11.36 4.31
CA THR A 235 -3.12 12.59 3.89
C THR A 235 -2.14 13.70 3.51
N ASN A 236 -0.96 13.75 4.13
CA ASN A 236 0.07 14.73 3.82
C ASN A 236 0.62 14.61 2.38
N ARG A 237 0.48 13.44 1.72
CA ARG A 237 0.88 13.26 0.31
C ARG A 237 0.20 14.23 -0.67
N THR A 238 -0.93 14.83 -0.28
CA THR A 238 -1.65 15.84 -1.08
C THR A 238 -1.01 17.21 -1.00
N ARG A 239 -0.46 17.58 0.17
CA ARG A 239 0.27 18.83 0.44
C ARG A 239 1.74 18.74 0.08
N CYS A 240 2.34 17.55 0.19
CA CYS A 240 3.72 17.23 -0.21
C CYS A 240 3.76 16.22 -1.39
N PRO A 241 3.21 16.60 -2.56
CA PRO A 241 3.08 15.70 -3.70
C PRO A 241 4.41 15.38 -4.39
N GLU A 242 4.42 14.31 -5.17
CA GLU A 242 5.57 13.84 -5.95
C GLU A 242 5.90 14.70 -7.18
N MET A 243 4.90 15.28 -7.85
CA MET A 243 5.07 15.86 -9.20
C MET A 243 4.97 17.38 -9.27
N ARG A 244 4.67 18.06 -8.17
CA ARG A 244 4.47 19.50 -8.12
C ARG A 244 5.01 20.05 -6.80
N GLU A 245 5.20 21.36 -6.75
CA GLU A 245 5.72 22.02 -5.56
C GLU A 245 4.84 21.74 -4.33
N PRO A 246 5.44 21.43 -3.16
CA PRO A 246 4.70 21.29 -1.92
C PRO A 246 4.05 22.58 -1.44
N ASP A 247 2.85 22.47 -0.87
CA ASP A 247 2.20 23.54 -0.11
C ASP A 247 2.76 23.56 1.32
N CYS A 248 4.03 23.98 1.44
CA CYS A 248 4.72 24.08 2.73
C CYS A 248 4.03 25.02 3.74
N PRO A 249 3.49 26.20 3.34
CA PRO A 249 2.81 27.09 4.30
C PRO A 249 1.61 26.45 5.01
N ALA A 250 0.87 25.56 4.34
CA ALA A 250 -0.27 24.84 4.89
C ALA A 250 0.08 23.46 5.49
N CYS A 251 1.37 23.10 5.55
CA CYS A 251 1.81 21.81 6.07
C CYS A 251 1.81 21.79 7.61
N PRO A 252 1.20 20.78 8.26
CA PRO A 252 1.10 20.72 9.73
C PRO A 252 2.45 20.56 10.44
N VAL A 253 3.50 20.15 9.71
CA VAL A 253 4.86 19.98 10.24
C VAL A 253 5.82 21.11 9.82
N ARG A 254 5.31 22.22 9.27
CA ARG A 254 6.15 23.25 8.64
C ARG A 254 7.22 23.82 9.56
N ASP A 255 6.95 23.92 10.86
CA ASP A 255 7.83 24.62 11.81
C ASP A 255 9.11 23.83 12.11
N PHE A 256 9.08 22.50 11.94
CA PHE A 256 10.22 21.61 12.16
C PHE A 256 10.64 20.81 10.92
N CYS A 257 9.98 21.04 9.78
CA CYS A 257 10.33 20.41 8.52
C CYS A 257 11.63 21.00 7.95
N ALA A 258 12.58 20.13 7.60
CA ALA A 258 13.82 20.50 6.90
C ALA A 258 13.60 21.01 5.46
N ARG A 259 12.38 20.90 4.91
CA ARG A 259 11.97 21.39 3.58
C ARG A 259 12.90 20.93 2.45
N ARG A 260 13.39 19.69 2.50
CA ARG A 260 14.24 19.10 1.45
C ARG A 260 13.41 18.68 0.24
N THR A 261 12.62 19.59 -0.34
CA THR A 261 11.54 19.30 -1.31
C THR A 261 12.03 18.60 -2.59
N ARG A 262 13.32 18.74 -2.92
CA ARG A 262 13.97 18.01 -4.01
C ARG A 262 14.13 16.52 -3.76
N LEU A 263 14.28 16.09 -2.50
CA LEU A 263 14.39 14.66 -2.18
C LEU A 263 13.11 13.93 -2.56
N PHE A 264 13.31 12.78 -3.20
CA PHE A 264 12.27 11.87 -3.63
C PHE A 264 12.36 10.55 -2.86
N GLN A 265 11.30 9.76 -2.87
CA GLN A 265 11.40 8.37 -2.41
C GLN A 265 12.41 7.59 -3.25
N PRO A 266 12.94 6.46 -2.72
CA PRO A 266 13.58 5.45 -3.54
C PRO A 266 12.69 5.06 -4.74
N VAL A 267 13.27 5.09 -5.95
CA VAL A 267 12.59 4.60 -7.14
C VAL A 267 12.98 3.15 -7.33
N PHE A 268 12.12 2.24 -6.88
CA PHE A 268 12.39 0.80 -6.91
C PHE A 268 11.10 0.02 -7.14
N ARG A 269 11.15 -1.05 -7.95
CA ARG A 269 9.96 -1.87 -8.27
C ARG A 269 9.87 -3.03 -7.30
N THR A 270 8.74 -3.14 -6.62
CA THR A 270 8.47 -4.26 -5.72
C THR A 270 6.97 -4.45 -5.53
N THR A 271 6.58 -5.68 -5.24
CA THR A 271 5.23 -6.04 -4.81
C THR A 271 4.99 -5.77 -3.32
N ALA A 272 6.05 -5.45 -2.56
CA ALA A 272 6.02 -5.24 -1.11
C ALA A 272 5.44 -3.88 -0.67
N TYR A 273 5.14 -2.99 -1.62
CA TYR A 273 4.51 -1.69 -1.35
C TYR A 273 3.00 -1.74 -1.21
#